data_AF-A0A1S3XSR7-F1
#
_entry.id   AF-A0A1S3XSR7-F1
#
_cell.length_a   1.000
_cell.length_b   1.000
_cell.length_c   1.000
_cell.angle_alpha   90.00
_cell.angle_beta   90.00
_cell.angle_gamma   90.00
#
_symmetry.space_group_name_H-M   'P 1'
#
loop_
_entity.id
_entity.type
_entity.pdbx_description
1 polymer ?
#
loop_
_entity_poly.entity_id
_entity_poly.type
_entity_poly.pdbx_seq_one_letter_code
_entity_poly.pdbx_strand_id
1 'polypeptide(L)'
;MKRGNRFSFHVTVVIAAIAFIYFSTVFVFIDQWFGLWSSPGMLNAVFFTVVAAMCISNYALAIYTDPGHVPSSFVPDIEDPDNIVHEIKRKGGDLRYCQKCSLHKPPRAHHCRICNRCVLRMDHHCVWMNNCVGHANYKIFFIFVMYAAVACIYSLVLLVGSITLDSPKDDEESEGSYRVVYIISGLILVPLSLALSFFLGWHFYLILQNKTTIEYQEGVRAMCVAEKGGYVYSHPYDLGAYENLISVLGPNVLCWPFPSTRHIGSGLRFRTGFDDVPGAAASK
;
A
#
# COMPACT_ATOMS: atom_id res chain seq x y z
N MET A 1 -23.60 7.92 4.76
CA MET A 1 -23.16 7.20 5.98
C MET A 1 -22.10 8.04 6.69
N LYS A 2 -22.37 8.48 7.93
CA LYS A 2 -21.36 9.19 8.74
C LYS A 2 -20.20 8.23 9.01
N ARG A 3 -19.00 8.52 8.50
CA ARG A 3 -17.78 7.78 8.83
C ARG A 3 -17.57 7.92 10.35
N GLY A 4 -17.57 6.81 11.08
CA GLY A 4 -17.29 6.78 12.52
C GLY A 4 -15.88 7.31 12.83
N ASN A 5 -15.54 7.38 14.13
CA ASN A 5 -14.23 7.86 14.58
C ASN A 5 -13.10 7.13 13.81
N ARG A 6 -12.25 7.90 13.13
CA ARG A 6 -11.16 7.36 12.32
C ARG A 6 -10.00 6.85 13.17
N PHE A 7 -9.86 7.36 14.38
CA PHE A 7 -8.89 6.88 15.36
C PHE A 7 -9.39 5.59 16.01
N SER A 8 -8.98 4.46 15.43
CA SER A 8 -9.09 3.15 16.06
C SER A 8 -7.91 2.91 16.98
N PHE A 9 -8.01 1.91 17.86
CA PHE A 9 -6.89 1.45 18.67
C PHE A 9 -5.63 1.19 17.82
N HIS A 10 -5.77 0.50 16.68
CA HIS A 10 -4.65 0.21 15.78
C HIS A 10 -4.01 1.46 15.18
N VAL A 11 -4.81 2.47 14.83
CA VAL A 11 -4.30 3.76 14.34
C VAL A 11 -3.48 4.47 15.42
N THR A 12 -3.99 4.48 16.66
CA THR A 12 -3.26 5.05 17.80
C THR A 12 -1.93 4.33 18.04
N VAL A 13 -1.91 2.99 17.94
CA VAL A 13 -0.67 2.20 18.07
C VAL A 13 0.35 2.57 16.99
N VAL A 14 -0.06 2.73 15.74
CA VAL A 14 0.84 3.12 14.64
C VAL A 14 1.41 4.52 14.88
N ILE A 15 0.57 5.49 15.29
CA ILE A 15 1.03 6.86 15.58
C ILE A 15 2.01 6.87 16.75
N ALA A 16 1.72 6.13 17.81
CA ALA A 16 2.62 6.00 18.96
C ALA A 16 3.96 5.37 18.56
N ALA A 17 3.95 4.32 17.72
CA ALA A 17 5.16 3.69 17.22
C ALA A 17 6.00 4.67 16.36
N ILE A 18 5.37 5.41 15.45
CA ILE A 18 6.05 6.43 14.64
C ILE A 18 6.67 7.51 15.54
N ALA A 19 5.93 8.01 16.53
CA ALA A 19 6.43 9.02 17.45
C ALA A 19 7.61 8.51 18.31
N PHE A 20 7.51 7.28 18.83
CA PHE A 20 8.58 6.65 19.59
C PHE A 20 9.84 6.46 18.75
N ILE A 21 9.71 5.87 17.55
CA ILE A 21 10.83 5.66 16.62
C ILE A 21 11.44 7.01 16.22
N TYR A 22 10.61 8.03 15.97
CA TYR A 22 11.11 9.37 15.66
C TYR A 22 11.98 9.92 16.79
N PHE A 23 11.44 9.88 18.01
CA PHE A 23 12.13 10.40 19.19
C PHE A 23 13.43 9.64 19.46
N SER A 24 13.41 8.31 19.50
CA SER A 24 14.60 7.50 19.78
C SER A 24 15.68 7.68 18.70
N THR A 25 15.29 7.78 17.43
CA THR A 25 16.26 7.97 16.35
C THR A 25 16.94 9.34 16.43
N VAL A 26 16.18 10.42 16.58
CA VAL A 26 16.73 11.78 16.55
C VAL A 26 17.48 12.12 17.83
N PHE A 27 16.91 11.83 18.99
CA PHE A 27 17.45 12.31 20.26
C PHE A 27 18.31 11.28 20.99
N VAL A 28 18.32 10.01 20.56
CA VAL A 28 19.19 8.98 21.13
C VAL A 28 20.20 8.51 20.11
N PHE A 29 19.78 7.88 19.00
CA PHE A 29 20.74 7.20 18.11
C PHE A 29 21.66 8.17 17.39
N ILE A 30 21.11 9.26 16.83
CA ILE A 30 21.91 10.28 16.14
C ILE A 30 22.81 11.02 17.13
N ASP A 31 22.29 11.37 18.30
CA ASP A 31 23.07 12.09 19.32
C ASP A 31 24.22 11.24 19.87
N GLN A 32 23.96 9.97 20.18
CA GLN A 32 25.01 9.06 20.65
C GLN A 32 26.04 8.74 19.56
N TRP A 33 25.61 8.58 18.31
CA TRP A 33 26.53 8.18 17.24
C TRP A 33 27.36 9.34 16.70
N PHE A 34 26.74 10.49 16.44
CA PHE A 34 27.38 11.63 15.77
C PHE A 34 27.44 12.89 16.64
N GLY A 35 26.68 12.98 17.73
CA GLY A 35 26.35 14.23 18.42
C GLY A 35 25.35 15.05 17.61
N LEU A 36 24.20 15.40 18.18
CA LEU A 36 23.10 16.03 17.44
C LEU A 36 23.49 17.38 16.82
N TRP A 37 24.38 18.12 17.49
CA TRP A 37 24.87 19.43 17.08
C TRP A 37 26.06 19.37 16.12
N SER A 38 26.57 18.18 15.80
CA SER A 38 27.60 18.05 14.77
C SER A 38 26.99 18.16 13.38
N SER A 39 27.79 18.56 12.38
CA SER A 39 27.37 18.57 10.98
C SER A 39 26.75 17.24 10.52
N PRO A 40 27.37 16.06 10.75
CA PRO A 40 26.73 14.79 10.39
C PRO A 40 25.47 14.50 11.21
N GLY A 41 25.42 14.85 12.49
CA GLY A 41 24.22 14.68 13.32
C GLY A 41 23.02 15.45 12.77
N MET A 42 23.20 16.75 12.49
CA MET A 42 22.16 17.59 11.92
C MET A 42 21.70 17.10 10.54
N LEU A 43 22.61 16.66 9.67
CA LEU A 43 22.25 16.14 8.35
C LEU A 43 21.38 14.88 8.44
N ASN A 44 21.75 13.92 9.30
CA ASN A 44 20.95 12.72 9.52
C ASN A 44 19.60 13.08 10.16
N ALA A 45 19.57 14.03 11.10
CA ALA A 45 18.32 14.46 11.76
C ALA A 45 17.36 15.13 10.78
N VAL A 46 17.85 16.02 9.91
CA VAL A 46 17.05 16.66 8.86
C VAL A 46 16.53 15.63 7.87
N PHE A 47 17.40 14.75 7.37
CA PHE A 47 17.01 13.69 6.44
C PHE A 47 15.90 12.81 7.04
N PHE A 48 16.12 12.31 8.27
CA PHE A 48 15.15 11.45 8.93
C PHE A 48 13.84 12.17 9.23
N THR A 49 13.90 13.45 9.59
CA THR A 49 12.70 14.29 9.79
C THR A 49 11.90 14.44 8.51
N VAL A 50 12.54 14.62 7.36
CA VAL A 50 11.85 14.67 6.06
C VAL A 50 11.19 13.33 5.73
N VAL A 51 11.89 12.20 5.95
CA VAL A 51 11.34 10.86 5.75
C VAL A 51 10.13 10.61 6.67
N ALA A 52 10.24 10.96 7.95
CA ALA A 52 9.16 10.83 8.93
C ALA A 52 7.97 11.72 8.59
N ALA A 53 8.21 12.96 8.17
CA ALA A 53 7.17 13.88 7.71
C ALA A 53 6.43 13.34 6.48
N MET A 54 7.15 12.78 5.50
CA MET A 54 6.53 12.11 4.35
C MET A 54 5.73 10.88 4.78
N CYS A 55 6.27 10.05 5.69
CA CYS A 55 5.58 8.87 6.22
C CYS A 55 4.24 9.26 6.87
N ILE A 56 4.25 10.20 7.83
CA ILE A 56 3.05 10.59 8.57
C ILE A 56 2.03 11.32 7.69
N SER A 57 2.49 12.14 6.74
CA SER A 57 1.61 12.83 5.79
C SER A 57 0.88 11.83 4.89
N ASN A 58 1.60 10.85 4.34
CA ASN A 58 1.00 9.80 3.51
C ASN A 58 0.10 8.87 4.32
N TYR A 59 0.46 8.57 5.58
CA TYR A 59 -0.39 7.79 6.48
C TYR A 59 -1.71 8.52 6.77
N ALA A 60 -1.66 9.82 7.07
CA ALA A 60 -2.86 10.64 7.25
C ALA A 60 -3.71 10.67 5.97
N LEU A 61 -3.09 10.92 4.81
CA LEU A 61 -3.79 10.85 3.52
C LEU A 61 -4.43 9.48 3.29
N ALA A 62 -3.76 8.38 3.61
CA ALA A 62 -4.29 7.03 3.47
C ALA A 62 -5.55 6.81 4.35
N ILE A 63 -5.55 7.30 5.60
CA ILE A 63 -6.69 7.22 6.52
C ILE A 63 -7.90 8.01 5.99
N TYR A 64 -7.67 9.23 5.51
CA TYR A 64 -8.74 10.17 5.18
C TYR A 64 -9.26 10.03 3.75
N THR A 65 -8.40 9.64 2.80
CA THR A 65 -8.78 9.50 1.38
C THR A 65 -9.81 8.40 1.20
N ASP A 66 -10.86 8.69 0.44
CA ASP A 66 -11.82 7.68 0.05
C ASP A 66 -11.19 6.66 -0.89
N PRO A 67 -11.30 5.35 -0.63
CA PRO A 67 -10.66 4.32 -1.46
C PRO A 67 -11.30 4.14 -2.83
N GLY A 68 -12.37 4.89 -3.12
CA GLY A 68 -13.23 4.68 -4.28
C GLY A 68 -14.47 3.91 -3.85
N HIS A 69 -15.62 4.32 -4.39
CA HIS A 69 -16.90 3.64 -4.21
C HIS A 69 -17.55 3.46 -5.57
N VAL A 70 -18.35 2.40 -5.70
CA VAL A 70 -19.15 2.20 -6.90
C VAL A 70 -20.31 3.21 -6.88
N PRO A 71 -20.47 4.06 -7.92
CA PRO A 71 -21.61 4.96 -8.02
C PRO A 71 -22.92 4.17 -8.08
N SER A 72 -23.99 4.68 -7.46
CA SER A 72 -25.32 4.04 -7.52
C SER A 72 -25.91 4.04 -8.93
N SER A 73 -25.47 4.96 -9.79
CA SER A 73 -25.84 5.03 -11.20
C SER A 73 -25.03 4.07 -12.10
N PHE A 74 -24.11 3.28 -11.55
CA PHE A 74 -23.35 2.33 -12.34
C PHE A 74 -24.27 1.23 -12.87
N VAL A 75 -24.41 1.18 -14.19
CA VAL A 75 -25.10 0.11 -14.92
C VAL A 75 -24.07 -0.53 -15.86
N PRO A 76 -23.92 -1.86 -15.85
CA PRO A 76 -23.06 -2.54 -16.81
C PRO A 76 -23.59 -2.29 -18.22
N ASP A 77 -22.71 -1.87 -19.11
CA ASP A 77 -23.02 -1.76 -20.52
C ASP A 77 -22.86 -3.15 -21.15
N ILE A 78 -23.98 -3.80 -21.45
CA ILE A 78 -24.03 -5.18 -21.96
C ILE A 78 -23.90 -5.20 -23.49
N GLU A 79 -24.15 -4.05 -24.14
CA GLU A 79 -24.16 -3.91 -25.60
C GLU A 79 -22.81 -3.43 -26.15
N ASP A 80 -21.90 -2.98 -25.28
CA ASP A 80 -20.55 -2.51 -25.64
C ASP A 80 -19.61 -3.69 -25.97
N PRO A 81 -19.28 -3.94 -27.26
CA PRO A 81 -18.43 -5.04 -27.68
C PRO A 81 -16.97 -4.86 -27.25
N ASP A 82 -16.54 -3.66 -26.86
CA ASP A 82 -15.20 -3.39 -26.31
C ASP A 82 -15.11 -3.73 -24.81
N ASN A 83 -16.23 -4.10 -24.17
CA ASN A 83 -16.32 -4.46 -22.75
C ASN A 83 -16.31 -5.99 -22.55
N ILE A 84 -15.42 -6.67 -23.29
CA ILE A 84 -15.32 -8.14 -23.39
C ILE A 84 -15.11 -8.80 -22.02
N VAL A 85 -14.49 -8.09 -21.08
CA VAL A 85 -14.30 -8.54 -19.70
C VAL A 85 -15.34 -7.93 -18.77
N HIS A 86 -16.60 -8.32 -18.96
CA HIS A 86 -17.38 -8.61 -17.77
C HIS A 86 -16.62 -9.70 -17.02
N GLU A 87 -16.15 -9.45 -15.80
CA GLU A 87 -15.62 -10.52 -14.94
C GLU A 87 -16.76 -11.50 -14.62
N ILE A 88 -17.10 -12.36 -15.57
CA ILE A 88 -18.15 -13.36 -15.48
C ILE A 88 -17.67 -14.40 -14.47
N LYS A 89 -18.07 -14.19 -13.22
CA LYS A 89 -17.61 -15.03 -12.09
C LYS A 89 -18.52 -16.22 -11.83
N ARG A 90 -19.71 -16.26 -12.43
CA ARG A 90 -20.68 -17.34 -12.26
C ARG A 90 -20.65 -18.26 -13.47
N LYS A 91 -20.71 -19.57 -13.21
CA LYS A 91 -21.07 -20.56 -14.23
C LYS A 91 -22.44 -20.16 -14.78
N GLY A 92 -22.48 -19.54 -15.96
CA GLY A 92 -23.73 -19.08 -16.58
C GLY A 92 -23.71 -17.71 -17.29
N GLY A 93 -22.62 -16.92 -17.23
CA GLY A 93 -22.58 -15.63 -17.95
C GLY A 93 -23.07 -14.42 -17.14
N ASP A 94 -23.59 -14.62 -15.93
CA ASP A 94 -24.18 -13.54 -15.14
C ASP A 94 -23.19 -12.45 -14.70
N LEU A 95 -23.64 -11.20 -14.82
CA LEU A 95 -22.97 -10.01 -14.28
C LEU A 95 -22.78 -10.09 -12.76
N ARG A 96 -21.66 -9.57 -12.26
CA ARG A 96 -21.38 -9.55 -10.81
C ARG A 96 -22.33 -8.59 -10.11
N TYR A 97 -23.15 -9.09 -9.20
CA TYR A 97 -24.07 -8.27 -8.39
C TYR A 97 -23.73 -8.32 -6.90
N CYS A 98 -23.93 -7.21 -6.20
CA CYS A 98 -23.82 -7.12 -4.74
C CYS A 98 -25.20 -7.08 -4.09
N GLN A 99 -25.64 -8.20 -3.49
CA GLN A 99 -26.92 -8.25 -2.78
C GLN A 99 -27.01 -7.27 -1.60
N LYS A 100 -25.88 -7.04 -0.90
CA LYS A 100 -25.85 -6.14 0.26
C LYS A 100 -25.95 -4.66 -0.10
N CYS A 101 -25.44 -4.28 -1.26
CA CYS A 101 -25.44 -2.89 -1.73
C CYS A 101 -26.50 -2.63 -2.81
N SER A 102 -27.24 -3.67 -3.22
CA SER A 102 -28.23 -3.64 -4.30
C SER A 102 -27.73 -2.95 -5.57
N LEU A 103 -26.53 -3.33 -6.03
CA LEU A 103 -25.91 -2.75 -7.23
C LEU A 103 -25.04 -3.77 -7.98
N HIS A 104 -24.82 -3.52 -9.27
CA HIS A 104 -23.84 -4.25 -10.07
C HIS A 104 -22.41 -3.82 -9.72
N LYS A 105 -21.50 -4.78 -9.71
CA LYS A 105 -20.08 -4.54 -9.42
C LYS A 105 -19.34 -4.33 -10.75
N PRO A 106 -18.66 -3.18 -10.93
CA PRO A 106 -17.66 -3.04 -11.98
C PRO A 106 -16.56 -4.10 -11.85
N PRO A 107 -15.76 -4.32 -12.91
CA PRO A 107 -14.57 -5.16 -12.83
C PRO A 107 -13.67 -4.77 -11.65
N ARG A 108 -13.02 -5.75 -11.02
CA ARG A 108 -12.12 -5.56 -9.87
C ARG A 108 -12.76 -4.95 -8.61
N ALA A 109 -14.07 -4.71 -8.58
CA ALA A 109 -14.75 -4.17 -7.41
C ALA A 109 -15.17 -5.30 -6.43
N HIS A 110 -14.99 -5.07 -5.13
CA HIS A 110 -15.38 -6.02 -4.09
C HIS A 110 -16.14 -5.32 -2.96
N HIS A 111 -17.03 -6.07 -2.30
CA HIS A 111 -17.77 -5.57 -1.14
C HIS A 111 -16.93 -5.79 0.11
N CYS A 112 -16.55 -4.70 0.78
CA CYS A 112 -15.93 -4.79 2.09
C CYS A 112 -17.01 -4.81 3.17
N ARG A 113 -16.99 -5.85 4.01
CA ARG A 113 -17.95 -6.00 5.11
C ARG A 113 -17.74 -4.95 6.20
N ILE A 114 -16.49 -4.54 6.46
CA ILE A 114 -16.13 -3.56 7.49
C ILE A 114 -16.50 -2.14 7.02
N CYS A 115 -16.12 -1.77 5.80
CA CYS A 115 -16.52 -0.50 5.19
C CYS A 115 -18.02 -0.47 4.81
N ASN A 116 -18.71 -1.62 4.86
CA ASN A 116 -20.11 -1.87 4.47
C ASN A 116 -20.51 -1.26 3.12
N ARG A 117 -19.65 -1.41 2.11
CA ARG A 117 -19.88 -0.89 0.76
C ARG A 117 -19.00 -1.60 -0.28
N CYS A 118 -19.34 -1.44 -1.55
CA CYS A 118 -18.46 -1.83 -2.66
C CYS A 118 -17.35 -0.80 -2.88
N VAL A 119 -16.12 -1.29 -2.96
CA VAL A 119 -14.90 -0.51 -3.18
C VAL A 119 -14.36 -0.86 -4.56
N LEU A 120 -14.03 0.16 -5.36
CA LEU A 120 -13.43 0.02 -6.69
C LEU A 120 -11.99 -0.49 -6.56
N ARG A 121 -11.57 -1.41 -7.44
CA ARG A 121 -10.24 -2.07 -7.42
C ARG A 121 -9.79 -2.37 -5.98
N MET A 122 -10.65 -3.05 -5.22
CA MET A 122 -10.42 -3.26 -3.81
C MET A 122 -9.21 -4.20 -3.63
N ASP A 123 -8.23 -3.76 -2.85
CA ASP A 123 -7.09 -4.60 -2.50
C ASP A 123 -7.34 -5.35 -1.19
N HIS A 124 -7.52 -4.62 -0.10
CA HIS A 124 -7.87 -5.18 1.19
C HIS A 124 -8.48 -4.11 2.11
N HIS A 125 -8.99 -4.55 3.25
CA HIS A 125 -9.29 -3.64 4.35
C HIS A 125 -8.11 -3.63 5.31
N CYS A 126 -7.48 -2.47 5.50
CA CYS A 126 -6.31 -2.35 6.37
C CYS A 126 -6.75 -1.82 7.73
N VAL A 127 -6.66 -2.69 8.74
CA VAL A 127 -7.01 -2.35 10.13
C VAL A 127 -6.10 -1.27 10.71
N TRP A 128 -4.84 -1.22 10.27
CA TRP A 128 -3.82 -0.28 10.73
C TRP A 128 -4.05 1.16 10.28
N MET A 129 -4.89 1.39 9.28
CA MET A 129 -5.32 2.73 8.83
C MET A 129 -6.82 2.94 8.98
N ASN A 130 -7.54 1.95 9.55
CA ASN A 130 -9.00 1.96 9.71
C ASN A 130 -9.74 2.38 8.42
N ASN A 131 -9.25 1.90 7.28
CA ASN A 131 -9.77 2.26 5.97
C ASN A 131 -9.51 1.14 4.95
N CYS A 132 -10.35 1.08 3.92
CA CYS A 132 -10.10 0.19 2.80
C CYS A 132 -8.95 0.74 1.94
N VAL A 133 -8.17 -0.14 1.32
CA VAL A 133 -7.21 0.19 0.25
C VAL A 133 -7.88 -0.21 -1.07
N GLY A 134 -8.02 0.74 -1.98
CA GLY A 134 -8.71 0.55 -3.25
C GLY A 134 -8.21 1.51 -4.33
N HIS A 135 -8.95 1.61 -5.43
CA HIS A 135 -8.56 2.36 -6.62
C HIS A 135 -8.02 3.77 -6.34
N ALA A 136 -8.74 4.54 -5.53
CA ALA A 136 -8.44 5.97 -5.36
C ALA A 136 -7.34 6.27 -4.34
N ASN A 137 -6.93 5.30 -3.50
CA ASN A 137 -5.91 5.51 -2.46
C ASN A 137 -4.78 4.48 -2.47
N TYR A 138 -4.75 3.52 -3.41
CA TYR A 138 -3.71 2.48 -3.47
C TYR A 138 -2.29 3.06 -3.53
N LYS A 139 -2.05 4.04 -4.42
CA LYS A 139 -0.73 4.69 -4.54
C LYS A 139 -0.32 5.40 -3.24
N ILE A 140 -1.25 6.09 -2.59
CA ILE A 140 -1.01 6.78 -1.31
C ILE A 140 -0.58 5.77 -0.24
N PHE A 141 -1.32 4.65 -0.15
CA PHE A 141 -0.98 3.55 0.74
C PHE A 141 0.40 2.95 0.44
N PHE A 142 0.70 2.69 -0.84
CA PHE A 142 2.00 2.14 -1.24
C PHE A 142 3.17 3.07 -0.85
N ILE A 143 3.02 4.37 -1.09
CA ILE A 143 4.02 5.39 -0.72
C ILE A 143 4.18 5.48 0.79
N PHE A 144 3.08 5.41 1.55
CA PHE A 144 3.16 5.32 3.02
C PHE A 144 3.99 4.12 3.46
N VAL A 145 3.72 2.92 2.96
CA VAL A 145 4.47 1.70 3.31
C VAL A 145 5.94 1.84 2.92
N MET A 146 6.23 2.43 1.76
CA MET A 146 7.59 2.70 1.30
C MET A 146 8.35 3.61 2.27
N TYR A 147 7.79 4.77 2.65
CA TYR A 147 8.44 5.67 3.61
C TYR A 147 8.53 5.07 5.01
N ALA A 148 7.55 4.28 5.44
CA ALA A 148 7.61 3.56 6.72
C ALA A 148 8.75 2.53 6.74
N ALA A 149 8.92 1.75 5.67
CA ALA A 149 10.01 0.79 5.54
C ALA A 149 11.38 1.50 5.53
N VAL A 150 11.52 2.57 4.74
CA VAL A 150 12.75 3.38 4.69
C VAL A 150 13.08 3.97 6.07
N ALA A 151 12.08 4.52 6.77
CA ALA A 151 12.28 5.05 8.12
C ALA A 151 12.75 3.98 9.10
N CYS A 152 12.13 2.78 9.08
CA CYS A 152 12.50 1.70 9.98
C CYS A 152 13.91 1.16 9.70
N ILE A 153 14.25 0.93 8.43
CA ILE A 153 15.59 0.46 8.04
C ILE A 153 16.66 1.49 8.40
N TYR A 154 16.41 2.76 8.09
CA TYR A 154 17.36 3.83 8.39
C TYR A 154 17.57 4.01 9.90
N SER A 155 16.48 4.00 10.67
CA SER A 155 16.54 4.01 12.14
C SER A 155 17.28 2.79 12.70
N LEU A 156 17.08 1.60 12.12
CA LEU A 156 17.80 0.37 12.51
C LEU A 156 19.30 0.47 12.24
N VAL A 157 19.71 1.08 11.12
CA VAL A 157 21.14 1.33 10.83
C VAL A 157 21.73 2.30 11.86
N LEU A 158 21.01 3.38 12.20
CA LEU A 158 21.43 4.33 13.22
C LEU A 158 21.53 3.70 14.61
N LEU A 159 20.58 2.83 14.97
CA LEU A 159 20.59 2.05 16.21
C LEU A 159 21.84 1.16 16.29
N VAL A 160 22.11 0.37 15.25
CA VAL A 160 23.28 -0.53 15.24
C VAL A 160 24.57 0.29 15.35
N GLY A 161 24.68 1.38 14.59
CA GLY A 161 25.85 2.24 14.62
C GLY A 161 26.09 2.91 15.97
N SER A 162 25.03 3.43 16.60
CA SER A 162 25.15 4.07 17.91
C SER A 162 25.60 3.09 18.99
N ILE A 163 25.19 1.81 18.92
CA ILE A 163 25.66 0.75 19.83
C ILE A 163 27.15 0.44 19.60
N THR A 164 27.62 0.44 18.34
CA THR A 164 29.03 0.08 18.04
C THR A 164 30.07 1.12 18.47
N LEU A 165 29.67 2.39 18.62
CA LEU A 165 30.55 3.48 19.08
C LEU A 165 30.29 3.89 20.52
N ASP A 166 29.45 3.16 21.25
CA ASP A 166 29.18 3.42 22.67
C ASP A 166 30.46 3.18 23.47
N SER A 167 31.26 4.25 23.58
CA SER A 167 32.45 4.31 24.40
C SER A 167 31.98 4.37 25.86
N PRO A 168 32.60 3.64 26.79
CA PRO A 168 32.22 3.70 28.20
C PRO A 168 32.44 5.14 28.71
N LYS A 169 31.38 5.95 28.69
CA LYS A 169 31.33 7.24 29.37
C LYS A 169 30.75 6.97 30.74
N ASP A 170 31.56 7.21 31.76
CA ASP A 170 31.37 6.91 33.18
C ASP A 170 30.20 7.71 33.83
N ASP A 171 28.97 7.61 33.31
CA ASP A 171 27.76 8.15 33.91
C ASP A 171 26.74 7.02 34.18
N GLU A 172 26.91 6.31 35.30
CA GLU A 172 26.12 5.11 35.68
C GLU A 172 24.59 5.33 35.69
N GLU A 173 24.10 6.54 35.99
CA GLU A 173 22.66 6.86 36.02
C GLU A 173 22.04 7.03 34.62
N SER A 174 22.82 7.56 33.67
CA SER A 174 22.38 7.82 32.30
C SER A 174 22.38 6.53 31.46
N GLU A 175 23.34 5.65 31.77
CA GLU A 175 23.55 4.37 31.10
C GLU A 175 22.33 3.44 31.20
N GLY A 176 21.67 3.39 32.36
CA GLY A 176 20.47 2.56 32.57
C GLY A 176 19.28 2.96 31.69
N SER A 177 19.08 4.26 31.48
CA SER A 177 17.97 4.79 30.68
C SER A 177 18.14 4.48 29.19
N TYR A 178 19.33 4.73 28.63
CA TYR A 178 19.60 4.46 27.22
C TYR A 178 19.56 2.97 26.88
N ARG A 179 20.07 2.12 27.77
CA ARG A 179 19.99 0.65 27.62
C ARG A 179 18.55 0.18 27.45
N VAL A 180 17.62 0.69 28.25
CA VAL A 180 16.18 0.36 28.12
C VAL A 180 15.63 0.83 26.77
N VAL A 181 15.95 2.05 26.35
CA VAL A 181 15.51 2.60 25.05
C VAL A 181 16.06 1.76 23.89
N TYR A 182 17.32 1.34 23.93
CA TYR A 182 17.93 0.49 22.91
C TYR A 182 17.27 -0.88 22.81
N ILE A 183 17.01 -1.54 23.94
CA ILE A 183 16.34 -2.85 23.97
C ILE A 183 14.93 -2.73 23.39
N ILE A 184 14.13 -1.76 23.86
CA ILE A 184 12.77 -1.55 23.37
C ILE A 184 12.79 -1.22 21.87
N SER A 185 13.71 -0.36 21.45
CA SER A 185 13.83 0.02 20.04
C SER A 185 14.25 -1.14 19.16
N GLY A 186 15.18 -2.00 19.60
CA GLY A 186 15.56 -3.22 18.88
C GLY A 186 14.38 -4.20 18.75
N LEU A 187 13.62 -4.40 19.84
CA LEU A 187 12.43 -5.26 19.86
C LEU A 187 11.31 -4.77 18.92
N ILE A 188 11.24 -3.47 18.65
CA ILE A 188 10.27 -2.88 17.73
C ILE A 188 10.82 -2.83 16.30
N LEU A 189 11.99 -2.22 16.10
CA LEU A 189 12.55 -1.91 14.78
C LEU A 189 12.95 -3.13 13.98
N VAL A 190 13.52 -4.17 14.60
CA VAL A 190 13.94 -5.37 13.88
C VAL A 190 12.73 -6.07 13.22
N PRO A 191 11.69 -6.50 13.96
CA PRO A 191 10.54 -7.15 13.34
C PRO A 191 9.76 -6.21 12.43
N LEU A 192 9.64 -4.92 12.79
CA LEU A 192 8.93 -3.96 11.96
C LEU A 192 9.63 -3.71 10.62
N SER A 193 10.96 -3.59 10.61
CA SER A 193 11.75 -3.45 9.37
C SER A 193 11.59 -4.66 8.46
N LEU A 194 11.68 -5.87 9.02
CA LEU A 194 11.50 -7.11 8.26
C LEU A 194 10.08 -7.22 7.69
N ALA A 195 9.06 -6.99 8.53
CA ALA A 195 7.65 -7.10 8.13
C ALA A 195 7.30 -6.07 7.04
N LEU A 196 7.69 -4.80 7.22
CA LEU A 196 7.40 -3.75 6.24
C LEU A 196 8.19 -3.93 4.94
N SER A 197 9.44 -4.42 5.00
CA SER A 197 10.23 -4.70 3.80
C SER A 197 9.62 -5.83 2.98
N PHE A 198 9.23 -6.93 3.62
CA PHE A 198 8.54 -8.03 2.97
C PHE A 198 7.21 -7.56 2.36
N PHE A 199 6.42 -6.80 3.13
CA PHE A 199 5.13 -6.30 2.68
C PHE A 199 5.25 -5.30 1.52
N LEU A 200 6.27 -4.43 1.54
CA LEU A 200 6.59 -3.53 0.43
C LEU A 200 6.97 -4.31 -0.83
N GLY A 201 7.86 -5.30 -0.70
CA GLY A 201 8.26 -6.17 -1.80
C GLY A 201 7.08 -6.94 -2.40
N TRP A 202 6.19 -7.44 -1.54
CA TRP A 202 4.95 -8.09 -1.94
C TRP A 202 4.06 -7.17 -2.77
N HIS A 203 3.80 -5.95 -2.29
CA HIS A 203 2.99 -4.99 -3.04
C HIS A 203 3.67 -4.52 -4.33
N PHE A 204 4.99 -4.40 -4.34
CA PHE A 204 5.74 -4.09 -5.57
C PHE A 204 5.56 -5.20 -6.62
N TYR A 205 5.67 -6.47 -6.21
CA TYR A 205 5.37 -7.62 -7.07
C TYR A 205 3.93 -7.60 -7.62
N LEU A 206 2.95 -7.27 -6.77
CA LEU A 206 1.55 -7.14 -7.21
C LEU A 206 1.38 -6.02 -8.25
N ILE A 207 2.06 -4.88 -8.08
CA ILE A 207 2.04 -3.79 -9.07
C ILE A 207 2.64 -4.27 -10.38
N LEU A 208 3.78 -4.98 -10.36
CA LEU A 208 4.44 -5.48 -11.58
C LEU A 208 3.54 -6.41 -12.40
N GLN A 209 2.57 -7.09 -11.77
CA GLN A 209 1.62 -7.98 -12.44
C GLN A 209 0.20 -7.40 -12.54
N ASN A 210 0.01 -6.13 -12.18
CA ASN A 210 -1.28 -5.43 -12.10
C ASN A 210 -2.37 -6.22 -11.35
N LYS A 211 -2.00 -6.88 -10.26
CA LYS A 211 -2.90 -7.65 -9.40
C LYS A 211 -3.22 -6.86 -8.14
N THR A 212 -4.46 -6.98 -7.67
CA THR A 212 -4.78 -6.74 -6.26
C THR A 212 -4.46 -7.99 -5.44
N THR A 213 -4.38 -7.86 -4.12
CA THR A 213 -4.23 -9.00 -3.20
C THR A 213 -5.38 -10.01 -3.37
N ILE A 214 -6.61 -9.53 -3.61
CA ILE A 214 -7.76 -10.39 -3.88
C ILE A 214 -7.58 -11.13 -5.21
N GLU A 215 -7.19 -10.42 -6.27
CA GLU A 215 -6.96 -11.01 -7.59
C GLU A 215 -5.81 -12.01 -7.59
N TYR A 216 -4.77 -11.80 -6.78
CA TYR A 216 -3.72 -12.80 -6.59
C TYR A 216 -4.29 -14.10 -6.00
N GLN A 217 -5.07 -14.00 -4.91
CA GLN A 217 -5.67 -15.18 -4.27
C GLN A 217 -6.66 -15.91 -5.18
N GLU A 218 -7.47 -15.16 -5.92
CA GLU A 218 -8.41 -15.73 -6.91
C GLU A 218 -7.66 -16.32 -8.11
N GLY A 219 -6.58 -15.67 -8.54
CA GLY A 219 -5.70 -16.11 -9.61
C GLY A 219 -4.96 -17.41 -9.28
N VAL A 220 -4.49 -17.60 -8.05
CA VAL A 220 -3.90 -18.88 -7.60
C VAL A 220 -4.88 -20.04 -7.78
N ARG A 221 -6.17 -19.81 -7.50
CA ARG A 221 -7.21 -20.82 -7.73
C ARG A 221 -7.45 -21.05 -9.22
N ALA A 222 -7.51 -19.96 -10.01
CA ALA A 222 -7.68 -20.05 -11.46
C ALA A 222 -6.52 -20.78 -12.15
N MET A 223 -5.28 -20.53 -11.72
CA MET A 223 -4.08 -21.23 -12.19
C MET A 223 -4.18 -22.74 -11.95
N CYS A 224 -4.53 -23.17 -10.73
CA CYS A 224 -4.69 -24.58 -10.40
C CYS A 224 -5.78 -25.27 -11.26
N VAL A 225 -6.86 -24.55 -11.60
CA VAL A 225 -7.91 -25.08 -12.50
C VAL A 225 -7.43 -25.13 -13.94
N ALA A 226 -6.73 -24.10 -14.42
CA ALA A 226 -6.19 -24.03 -15.77
C ALA A 226 -5.16 -25.15 -16.02
N GLU A 227 -4.25 -25.37 -15.06
CA GLU A 227 -3.23 -26.42 -15.11
C GLU A 227 -3.86 -27.81 -15.24
N LYS A 228 -4.90 -28.11 -14.45
CA LYS A 228 -5.68 -29.36 -14.58
C LYS A 228 -6.38 -29.51 -15.93
N GLY A 229 -6.68 -28.40 -16.60
CA GLY A 229 -7.26 -28.36 -17.93
C GLY A 229 -6.23 -28.30 -19.07
N GLY A 230 -4.92 -28.26 -18.77
CA GLY A 230 -3.86 -28.13 -19.77
C GLY A 230 -3.69 -26.72 -20.35
N TYR A 231 -4.23 -25.69 -19.69
CA TYR A 231 -4.14 -24.29 -20.11
C TYR A 231 -3.17 -23.48 -19.24
N VAL A 232 -2.51 -22.51 -19.85
CA VAL A 232 -1.71 -21.51 -19.12
C VAL A 232 -2.61 -20.35 -18.75
N TYR A 233 -2.69 -20.06 -17.44
CA TYR A 233 -3.43 -18.90 -16.95
C TYR A 233 -2.63 -17.63 -17.18
N SER A 234 -3.24 -16.66 -17.86
CA SER A 234 -2.75 -15.29 -17.97
C SER A 234 -3.70 -14.35 -17.25
N HIS A 235 -3.16 -13.40 -16.49
CA HIS A 235 -3.98 -12.42 -15.78
C HIS A 235 -4.42 -11.30 -16.75
N PRO A 236 -5.74 -11.07 -16.95
CA PRO A 236 -6.23 -10.18 -18.00
C PRO A 236 -5.70 -8.74 -17.98
N TYR A 237 -5.38 -8.23 -16.79
CA TYR A 237 -4.93 -6.84 -16.59
C TYR A 237 -3.41 -6.70 -16.62
N ASP A 238 -2.65 -7.78 -16.79
CA ASP A 238 -1.20 -7.73 -16.92
C ASP A 238 -0.82 -7.32 -18.34
N LEU A 239 -0.37 -6.07 -18.51
CA LEU A 239 0.00 -5.48 -19.80
C LEU A 239 1.53 -5.37 -19.98
N GLY A 240 2.30 -5.98 -19.08
CA GLY A 240 3.74 -5.82 -18.98
C GLY A 240 4.16 -4.85 -17.87
N ALA A 241 5.36 -5.08 -17.32
CA ALA A 241 5.82 -4.44 -16.09
C ALA A 241 5.79 -2.90 -16.13
N TYR A 242 6.20 -2.27 -17.23
CA TYR A 242 6.21 -0.82 -17.36
C TYR A 242 4.79 -0.23 -17.38
N GLU A 243 3.91 -0.77 -18.22
CA GLU A 243 2.49 -0.38 -18.32
C GLU A 243 1.77 -0.55 -16.97
N ASN A 244 2.06 -1.66 -16.28
CA ASN A 244 1.50 -1.93 -14.97
C ASN A 244 1.98 -0.91 -13.92
N LEU A 245 3.27 -0.57 -13.92
CA LEU A 245 3.85 0.45 -13.04
C LEU A 245 3.22 1.83 -13.28
N ILE A 246 3.16 2.31 -14.53
CA ILE A 246 2.59 3.62 -14.84
C ILE A 246 1.08 3.68 -14.55
N SER A 247 0.37 2.56 -14.67
CA SER A 247 -1.07 2.49 -14.33
C SER A 247 -1.35 2.77 -12.85
N VAL A 248 -0.38 2.49 -11.97
CA VAL A 248 -0.48 2.70 -10.52
C VAL A 248 0.26 3.95 -10.07
N LEU A 249 1.54 4.08 -10.42
CA LEU A 249 2.43 5.14 -9.95
C LEU A 249 2.34 6.42 -10.80
N GLY A 250 1.84 6.32 -12.02
CA GLY A 250 1.65 7.42 -12.95
C GLY A 250 2.75 7.52 -14.01
N PRO A 251 2.51 8.29 -15.08
CA PRO A 251 3.40 8.36 -16.24
C PRO A 251 4.71 9.09 -15.95
N ASN A 252 4.73 9.99 -14.96
CA ASN A 252 5.94 10.71 -14.58
C ASN A 252 6.65 10.00 -13.43
N VAL A 253 7.80 9.39 -13.73
CA VAL A 253 8.64 8.64 -12.78
C VAL A 253 9.13 9.53 -11.62
N LEU A 254 9.40 10.81 -11.87
CA LEU A 254 9.82 11.76 -10.83
C LEU A 254 8.72 12.02 -9.80
N CYS A 255 7.46 11.74 -10.15
CA CYS A 255 6.30 11.89 -9.27
C CYS A 255 5.91 10.59 -8.55
N TRP A 256 6.65 9.49 -8.74
CA TRP A 256 6.40 8.23 -8.04
C TRP A 256 6.52 8.31 -6.52
N PRO A 257 7.48 9.03 -5.91
CA PRO A 257 7.56 9.13 -4.45
C PRO A 257 6.49 10.04 -3.83
N PHE A 258 5.66 10.73 -4.63
CA PHE A 258 4.66 11.67 -4.14
C PHE A 258 3.23 11.14 -4.30
N PRO A 259 2.31 11.43 -3.34
CA PRO A 259 0.92 10.95 -3.35
C PRO A 259 0.04 11.69 -4.36
N SER A 260 0.38 11.62 -5.64
CA SER A 260 -0.43 12.16 -6.73
C SER A 260 -1.33 11.07 -7.32
N THR A 261 -2.63 11.32 -7.35
CA THR A 261 -3.68 10.46 -7.94
C THR A 261 -4.34 11.11 -9.16
N ARG A 262 -3.68 12.08 -9.81
CA ARG A 262 -4.28 12.79 -10.96
C ARG A 262 -4.36 11.95 -12.24
N HIS A 263 -3.52 10.92 -12.35
CA HIS A 263 -3.46 10.06 -13.53
C HIS A 263 -4.47 8.91 -13.50
N ILE A 264 -5.09 8.63 -12.35
CA ILE A 264 -6.03 7.52 -12.24
C ILE A 264 -7.41 7.91 -12.77
N GLY A 265 -7.96 7.08 -13.65
CA GLY A 265 -9.32 7.24 -14.19
C GLY A 265 -10.40 6.90 -13.15
N SER A 266 -11.64 6.73 -13.62
CA SER A 266 -12.82 6.47 -12.77
C SER A 266 -12.74 5.18 -11.94
N GLY A 267 -11.92 4.20 -12.36
CA GLY A 267 -11.85 2.88 -11.75
C GLY A 267 -13.05 1.99 -12.07
N LEU A 268 -13.88 2.38 -13.05
CA LEU A 268 -15.02 1.61 -13.54
C LEU A 268 -14.66 0.73 -14.74
N ARG A 269 -13.60 1.10 -15.48
CA ARG A 269 -13.04 0.35 -16.61
C ARG A 269 -11.52 0.28 -16.44
N PHE A 270 -10.93 -0.82 -16.88
CA PHE A 270 -9.48 -1.06 -16.87
C PHE A 270 -9.10 -1.69 -18.19
N ARG A 271 -7.96 -1.26 -18.76
CA ARG A 271 -7.43 -1.86 -19.97
C ARG A 271 -7.04 -3.31 -19.73
N THR A 272 -7.29 -4.17 -20.71
CA THR A 272 -6.98 -5.60 -20.67
C THR A 272 -6.14 -6.02 -21.86
N GLY A 273 -5.47 -7.16 -21.77
CA GLY A 273 -4.71 -7.72 -22.89
C GLY A 273 -5.58 -8.13 -24.09
N PHE A 274 -6.91 -8.14 -23.93
CA PHE A 274 -7.85 -8.41 -25.03
C PHE A 274 -8.14 -7.17 -25.88
N ASP A 275 -7.94 -5.97 -25.33
CA ASP A 275 -8.24 -4.70 -26.00
C ASP A 275 -7.26 -4.42 -27.16
N ASP A 276 -6.07 -5.04 -27.12
CA ASP A 276 -4.98 -4.86 -28.09
C ASP A 276 -5.04 -5.84 -29.28
N VAL A 277 -6.05 -6.73 -29.35
CA VAL A 277 -6.19 -7.68 -30.46
C VAL A 277 -6.85 -6.96 -31.66
N PRO A 278 -6.15 -6.82 -32.81
CA PRO A 278 -6.73 -6.21 -34.00
C PRO A 278 -7.77 -7.16 -34.60
N GLY A 279 -9.04 -6.95 -34.25
CA GLY A 279 -10.14 -7.77 -34.74
C GLY A 279 -11.54 -7.31 -34.30
N ALA A 280 -11.66 -6.59 -33.18
CA ALA A 280 -12.97 -6.13 -32.68
C ALA A 280 -13.57 -4.94 -33.46
N ALA A 281 -12.75 -4.17 -34.18
CA ALA A 281 -13.19 -2.99 -34.93
C ALA A 281 -13.60 -3.26 -36.40
N ALA A 282 -13.65 -4.53 -36.83
CA ALA A 282 -13.90 -4.89 -38.23
C ALA A 282 -15.17 -5.75 -38.42
N SER A 283 -16.32 -5.26 -37.94
CA SER A 283 -17.59 -5.52 -38.64
C SER A 283 -18.50 -4.30 -38.51
N LYS A 284 -18.40 -3.40 -39.49
CA LYS A 284 -19.47 -2.47 -39.85
C LYS A 284 -20.44 -3.17 -40.78
#